data_AF-A0A6M5F783-F1
#
_entry.id   AF-A0A6M5F783-F1
#
_cell.length_a   1.000
_cell.length_b   1.000
_cell.length_c   1.000
_cell.angle_alpha   90.00
_cell.angle_beta   90.00
_cell.angle_gamma   90.00
#
_symmetry.space_group_name_H-M   'P 1'
#
loop_
_entity.id
_entity.type
_entity.pdbx_description
1 polymer ?
#
loop_
_entity_poly.entity_id
_entity_poly.type
_entity_poly.pdbx_seq_one_letter_code
_entity_poly.pdbx_strand_id
1 'polypeptide(L)'
;MPGDRRNVTYLALGDSFSSGEGDTDKNPVTGRKYYRQWTDVNEDKAKGAPKEKCHVSTRSYPYKLANWMGLGSGPSAAWASVACSGATVYDMNWDNSGGYEGQDSPLGRLHGYDNKGTLQKMALNEMIPGRVKQIEFVKKYQPKVITLTAGGNDVGFGKKIKDCVHYIKSIGTCDWAKDEMNTLGSQIKGQFDRLVGLYKELKAASPKSKIYAIGYPQFITDTEPAACGLNAGAIDLDERRMIVRATQYMNKVIEAAARKAGVKYVDISQALNGGKMCEKHQIYMTGIVGLGEQESYHPNKLGHVKIFTEIAKQLDHEDLSTYSKYPTAGDESVNAPSSIYFDKGAPSSVNTTMLANSKPSKGSKQRVALAKSSLQPGSSARVEIRSKPVDLGSYTVSSDGSMRETITIPDNIPAGYHTLFVYGKSVSGEDIKITQTLLVTGKDKEDLDDDGVKDANQPCGAFLKASGKDEDLDGIDDACDPEVTDPILYTARNGKSEFNEDEGKIYVFRNTRAAKLTGVNNDYIDKSSNKDNTEALIASSLTEDTKNLSFSKLVIAKEDDKDNNISKGMPIVLAKDINEKCYALGPEDYLSPALRPGSNGYKPRGLIKLNRLPKGVSCEE
;
A
#
# COMPACT_ATOMS: atom_id res chain seq x y z
N MET A 1 -9.08 21.80 14.24
CA MET A 1 -7.66 21.83 14.64
C MET A 1 -7.48 20.90 15.84
N PRO A 2 -6.77 19.76 15.73
CA PRO A 2 -6.40 19.00 16.91
C PRO A 2 -5.24 19.75 17.60
N GLY A 3 -5.42 20.16 18.86
CA GLY A 3 -4.37 20.79 19.66
C GLY A 3 -3.20 19.86 19.98
N ASP A 4 -2.16 20.40 20.61
CA ASP A 4 -0.97 19.65 21.04
C ASP A 4 -1.35 18.42 21.88
N ARG A 5 -1.10 17.21 21.34
CA ARG A 5 -1.44 15.94 21.99
C ARG A 5 -0.53 15.69 23.18
N ARG A 6 -0.98 16.04 24.38
CA ARG A 6 -0.28 15.67 25.62
C ARG A 6 -0.53 14.19 25.92
N ASN A 7 0.49 13.47 26.40
CA ASN A 7 0.43 12.05 26.81
C ASN A 7 0.17 11.03 25.68
N VAL A 8 0.95 11.11 24.60
CA VAL A 8 0.95 10.05 23.57
C VAL A 8 1.47 8.75 24.20
N THR A 9 0.61 7.75 24.31
CA THR A 9 0.96 6.39 24.79
C THR A 9 1.56 5.56 23.66
N TYR A 10 1.00 5.63 22.46
CA TYR A 10 1.44 4.85 21.29
C TYR A 10 1.76 5.75 20.09
N LEU A 11 2.93 5.56 19.50
CA LEU A 11 3.32 6.24 18.26
C LEU A 11 3.74 5.22 17.21
N ALA A 12 3.01 5.16 16.10
CA ALA A 12 3.38 4.35 14.96
C ALA A 12 4.29 5.14 14.01
N LEU A 13 5.47 4.59 13.76
CA LEU A 13 6.42 5.05 12.76
C LEU A 13 6.41 4.04 11.60
N GLY A 14 7.19 4.31 10.57
CA GLY A 14 7.48 3.34 9.52
C GLY A 14 7.17 3.84 8.12
N ASP A 15 7.25 2.89 7.20
CA ASP A 15 7.02 3.11 5.76
C ASP A 15 5.55 2.85 5.37
N SER A 16 5.33 2.56 4.09
CA SER A 16 4.03 2.31 3.47
C SER A 16 3.26 1.15 4.09
N PHE A 17 3.93 0.11 4.58
CA PHE A 17 3.27 -1.03 5.24
C PHE A 17 2.73 -0.66 6.63
N SER A 18 3.24 0.40 7.24
CA SER A 18 2.71 0.97 8.48
C SER A 18 1.73 2.12 8.24
N SER A 19 1.94 2.93 7.20
CA SER A 19 0.98 3.99 6.85
C SER A 19 -0.35 3.41 6.37
N GLY A 20 -0.30 2.26 5.70
CA GLY A 20 -1.44 1.60 5.07
C GLY A 20 -1.70 2.09 3.65
N GLU A 21 -0.61 2.36 2.93
CA GLU A 21 -0.59 2.36 1.47
C GLU A 21 -1.25 1.06 0.96
N GLY A 22 -1.98 1.12 -0.16
CA GLY A 22 -2.76 -0.01 -0.66
C GLY A 22 -4.24 0.07 -0.31
N ASP A 23 -4.62 0.90 0.65
CA ASP A 23 -6.03 1.12 0.97
C ASP A 23 -6.75 2.01 -0.07
N THR A 24 -7.16 1.40 -1.18
CA THR A 24 -7.69 2.10 -2.37
C THR A 24 -9.18 2.39 -2.30
N ASP A 25 -9.95 1.79 -1.38
CA ASP A 25 -11.38 2.05 -1.31
C ASP A 25 -11.65 3.54 -1.13
N LYS A 26 -12.74 3.97 -1.74
CA LYS A 26 -13.31 5.29 -1.52
C LYS A 26 -14.53 5.20 -0.63
N ASN A 27 -14.67 6.16 0.27
CA ASN A 27 -15.91 6.38 0.97
C ASN A 27 -17.00 6.73 -0.07
N PRO A 28 -18.13 6.00 -0.12
CA PRO A 28 -19.13 6.15 -1.18
C PRO A 28 -19.87 7.49 -1.13
N VAL A 29 -19.87 8.18 0.02
CA VAL A 29 -20.50 9.49 0.19
C VAL A 29 -19.58 10.62 -0.28
N THR A 30 -18.30 10.55 0.06
CA THR A 30 -17.33 11.63 -0.22
C THR A 30 -16.48 11.40 -1.46
N GLY A 31 -16.44 10.17 -1.99
CA GLY A 31 -15.56 9.75 -3.07
C GLY A 31 -14.06 9.74 -2.72
N ARG A 32 -13.70 9.98 -1.45
CA ARG A 32 -12.30 10.06 -1.00
C ARG A 32 -11.81 8.75 -0.42
N LYS A 33 -10.52 8.45 -0.60
CA LYS A 33 -9.87 7.31 0.05
C LYS A 33 -9.89 7.46 1.58
N TYR A 34 -9.75 6.35 2.30
CA TYR A 34 -9.70 6.32 3.77
C TYR A 34 -8.36 6.80 4.36
N TYR A 35 -7.58 7.55 3.58
CA TYR A 35 -6.38 8.23 4.03
C TYR A 35 -6.72 9.43 4.90
N ARG A 36 -6.00 9.59 6.01
CA ARG A 36 -6.15 10.70 6.93
C ARG A 36 -5.93 12.01 6.18
N GLN A 37 -6.74 13.02 6.50
CA GLN A 37 -6.56 14.37 5.97
C GLN A 37 -5.09 14.82 6.11
N TRP A 38 -4.59 15.54 5.09
CA TRP A 38 -3.19 15.99 4.99
C TRP A 38 -2.17 14.88 4.80
N THR A 39 -2.60 13.69 4.37
CA THR A 39 -1.67 12.62 3.99
C THR A 39 -1.86 12.12 2.56
N ASP A 40 -2.90 12.60 1.86
CA ASP A 40 -3.16 12.40 0.44
C ASP A 40 -3.67 13.70 -0.21
N VAL A 41 -2.76 14.65 -0.42
CA VAL A 41 -3.04 15.99 -0.96
C VAL A 41 -1.99 16.34 -2.00
N ASN A 42 -2.43 16.85 -3.16
CA ASN A 42 -1.54 17.34 -4.20
C ASN A 42 -0.94 18.69 -3.80
N GLU A 43 0.22 19.02 -4.37
CA GLU A 43 0.86 20.30 -4.11
C GLU A 43 -0.01 21.48 -4.57
N ASP A 44 -0.08 22.53 -3.75
CA ASP A 44 -0.64 23.82 -4.11
C ASP A 44 0.31 24.93 -3.59
N LYS A 45 1.32 25.24 -4.39
CA LYS A 45 2.33 26.28 -4.06
C LYS A 45 1.70 27.64 -3.85
N ALA A 46 0.61 27.97 -4.55
CA ALA A 46 -0.06 29.26 -4.42
C ALA A 46 -0.69 29.43 -3.02
N LYS A 47 -1.09 28.33 -2.37
CA LYS A 47 -1.57 28.30 -0.99
C LYS A 47 -0.50 27.95 0.04
N GLY A 48 0.76 27.80 -0.38
CA GLY A 48 1.84 27.34 0.49
C GLY A 48 1.62 25.94 1.05
N ALA A 49 0.91 25.07 0.33
CA ALA A 49 0.58 23.71 0.74
C ALA A 49 1.50 22.70 0.01
N PRO A 50 2.44 22.06 0.74
CA PRO A 50 3.29 21.01 0.19
C PRO A 50 2.50 19.81 -0.32
N LYS A 51 3.13 19.04 -1.22
CA LYS A 51 2.63 17.72 -1.59
C LYS A 51 2.66 16.80 -0.37
N GLU A 52 1.53 16.15 -0.08
CA GLU A 52 1.42 15.17 1.00
C GLU A 52 0.96 13.83 0.44
N LYS A 53 1.85 12.85 0.39
CA LYS A 53 1.56 11.48 -0.10
C LYS A 53 2.09 10.43 0.88
N CYS A 54 1.93 10.69 2.18
CA CYS A 54 2.27 9.70 3.19
C CYS A 54 1.25 8.58 3.31
N HIS A 55 0.03 8.79 2.78
CA HIS A 55 -1.04 7.80 2.70
C HIS A 55 -1.24 7.04 4.01
N VAL A 56 -1.58 7.79 5.07
CA VAL A 56 -1.87 7.19 6.38
C VAL A 56 -3.33 6.76 6.39
N SER A 57 -3.59 5.50 6.04
CA SER A 57 -4.93 4.91 6.12
C SER A 57 -5.42 4.84 7.56
N THR A 58 -6.67 5.28 7.74
CA THR A 58 -7.43 5.13 8.99
C THR A 58 -7.84 3.67 9.27
N ARG A 59 -7.56 2.76 8.35
CA ARG A 59 -7.84 1.32 8.44
C ARG A 59 -6.56 0.47 8.48
N SER A 60 -5.40 1.11 8.58
CA SER A 60 -4.09 0.46 8.74
C SER A 60 -3.96 -0.30 10.07
N TYR A 61 -3.00 -1.22 10.16
CA TYR A 61 -2.79 -2.02 11.37
C TYR A 61 -2.48 -1.15 12.63
N PRO A 62 -1.79 0.01 12.54
CA PRO A 62 -1.64 0.89 13.70
C PRO A 62 -2.96 1.44 14.24
N TYR A 63 -3.92 1.80 13.37
CA TYR A 63 -5.25 2.23 13.82
C TYR A 63 -5.96 1.11 14.58
N LYS A 64 -5.82 -0.14 14.09
CA LYS A 64 -6.42 -1.32 14.74
C LYS A 64 -5.78 -1.61 16.10
N LEU A 65 -4.45 -1.55 16.19
CA LEU A 65 -3.73 -1.69 17.46
C LEU A 65 -4.16 -0.63 18.47
N ALA A 66 -4.24 0.63 18.05
CA ALA A 66 -4.64 1.71 18.94
C ALA A 66 -6.08 1.58 19.45
N ASN A 67 -7.00 1.14 18.60
CA ASN A 67 -8.38 0.83 18.99
C ASN A 67 -8.41 -0.32 20.00
N TRP A 68 -7.67 -1.39 19.72
CA TRP A 68 -7.56 -2.55 20.59
C TRP A 68 -6.97 -2.23 21.97
N MET A 69 -5.98 -1.34 22.04
CA MET A 69 -5.41 -0.82 23.28
C MET A 69 -6.30 0.21 23.99
N GLY A 70 -7.48 0.54 23.44
CA GLY A 70 -8.42 1.50 24.04
C GLY A 70 -7.90 2.94 24.10
N LEU A 71 -7.02 3.35 23.16
CA LEU A 71 -6.35 4.66 23.19
C LEU A 71 -7.21 5.81 22.63
N GLY A 72 -8.47 5.53 22.32
CA GLY A 72 -9.46 6.49 21.82
C GLY A 72 -9.23 6.94 20.37
N SER A 73 -10.09 7.82 19.89
CA SER A 73 -10.06 8.38 18.54
C SER A 73 -10.16 9.91 18.58
N GLY A 74 -9.95 10.55 17.43
CA GLY A 74 -10.08 12.00 17.30
C GLY A 74 -8.97 12.82 17.99
N PRO A 75 -9.25 14.09 18.36
CA PRO A 75 -8.24 15.01 18.92
C PRO A 75 -7.68 14.60 20.28
N SER A 76 -8.45 13.87 21.11
CA SER A 76 -8.06 13.42 22.45
C SER A 76 -7.38 12.05 22.46
N ALA A 77 -7.16 11.44 21.29
CA ALA A 77 -6.52 10.14 21.17
C ALA A 77 -5.12 10.15 21.80
N ALA A 78 -4.84 9.18 22.67
CA ALA A 78 -3.55 8.99 23.32
C ALA A 78 -2.54 8.26 22.42
N TRP A 79 -2.67 8.42 21.10
CA TRP A 79 -1.82 7.76 20.13
C TRP A 79 -1.75 8.56 18.82
N ALA A 80 -0.78 8.26 17.96
CA ALA A 80 -0.74 8.80 16.59
C ALA A 80 0.00 7.84 15.66
N SER A 81 -0.25 7.97 14.35
CA SER A 81 0.62 7.42 13.31
C SER A 81 1.27 8.57 12.54
N VAL A 82 2.59 8.50 12.44
CA VAL A 82 3.44 9.37 11.62
C VAL A 82 4.26 8.56 10.60
N ALA A 83 3.87 7.29 10.38
CA ALA A 83 4.36 6.49 9.27
C ALA A 83 4.09 7.21 7.95
N CYS A 84 4.97 7.03 6.97
CA CYS A 84 4.84 7.70 5.69
C CYS A 84 5.26 6.77 4.55
N SER A 85 4.37 6.60 3.58
CA SER A 85 4.65 5.85 2.37
C SER A 85 5.93 6.32 1.68
N GLY A 86 6.79 5.38 1.30
CA GLY A 86 8.12 5.65 0.70
C GLY A 86 9.24 5.98 1.68
N ALA A 87 9.00 5.97 3.00
CA ALA A 87 10.02 6.35 3.98
C ALA A 87 11.17 5.33 3.99
N THR A 88 12.40 5.84 4.04
CA THR A 88 13.64 5.08 4.25
C THR A 88 14.13 5.30 5.69
N VAL A 89 15.17 4.59 6.12
CA VAL A 89 15.83 4.89 7.42
C VAL A 89 16.32 6.34 7.47
N TYR A 90 16.66 6.95 6.32
CA TYR A 90 17.01 8.37 6.24
C TYR A 90 15.88 9.30 6.73
N ASP A 91 14.63 8.97 6.39
CA ASP A 91 13.44 9.73 6.80
C ASP A 91 13.07 9.47 8.28
N MET A 92 13.65 8.44 8.90
CA MET A 92 13.40 8.08 10.29
C MET A 92 14.29 8.87 11.25
N ASN A 93 15.61 8.80 11.07
CA ASN A 93 16.55 9.23 12.11
C ASN A 93 17.84 9.93 11.63
N TRP A 94 18.16 9.91 10.32
CA TRP A 94 19.49 10.31 9.85
C TRP A 94 19.93 11.70 10.29
N ASP A 95 21.14 11.86 10.83
CA ASP A 95 21.67 13.15 11.26
C ASP A 95 22.63 13.75 10.21
N ASN A 96 22.30 14.91 9.64
CA ASN A 96 23.26 15.70 8.88
C ASN A 96 22.97 17.19 9.03
N SER A 97 24.05 17.97 9.11
CA SER A 97 24.11 19.43 9.25
C SER A 97 23.50 20.21 8.08
N GLY A 98 23.16 19.55 6.96
CA GLY A 98 22.50 20.17 5.79
C GLY A 98 21.00 20.45 5.93
N GLY A 99 20.36 20.02 7.02
CA GLY A 99 18.93 20.20 7.25
C GLY A 99 18.05 19.21 6.47
N TYR A 100 16.98 18.72 7.09
CA TYR A 100 16.00 17.85 6.44
C TYR A 100 14.92 18.69 5.77
N GLU A 101 14.72 18.50 4.47
CA GLU A 101 13.73 19.21 3.63
C GLU A 101 12.38 18.47 3.55
N GLY A 102 12.14 17.53 4.47
CA GLY A 102 11.03 16.59 4.36
C GLY A 102 11.34 15.44 3.39
N GLN A 103 10.51 14.42 3.47
CA GLN A 103 10.57 13.24 2.62
C GLN A 103 10.24 13.60 1.17
N ASP A 104 10.65 12.74 0.22
CA ASP A 104 10.56 12.87 -1.25
C ASP A 104 11.88 13.31 -1.87
N SER A 105 12.89 12.42 -1.76
CA SER A 105 14.21 12.55 -2.37
C SER A 105 14.13 12.82 -3.89
N PRO A 106 15.05 13.63 -4.46
CA PRO A 106 16.28 14.14 -3.84
C PRO A 106 16.16 15.49 -3.13
N LEU A 107 15.09 16.25 -3.38
CA LEU A 107 14.99 17.62 -2.86
C LEU A 107 14.19 17.69 -1.55
N GLY A 108 13.25 16.78 -1.31
CA GLY A 108 12.34 16.82 -0.18
C GLY A 108 11.11 17.68 -0.44
N ARG A 109 9.97 17.32 0.14
CA ARG A 109 8.66 17.96 -0.12
C ARG A 109 8.55 19.41 0.33
N LEU A 110 9.42 19.87 1.22
CA LEU A 110 9.47 21.27 1.69
C LEU A 110 10.48 22.11 0.90
N HIS A 111 11.14 21.53 -0.10
CA HIS A 111 12.09 22.25 -0.92
C HIS A 111 11.43 23.42 -1.65
N GLY A 112 12.01 24.61 -1.50
CA GLY A 112 11.51 25.84 -2.12
C GLY A 112 10.34 26.50 -1.37
N TYR A 113 10.03 26.09 -0.15
CA TYR A 113 9.07 26.77 0.72
C TYR A 113 9.78 27.70 1.71
N ASP A 114 9.59 29.02 1.54
CA ASP A 114 10.19 30.04 2.42
C ASP A 114 9.73 29.90 3.89
N ASN A 115 8.52 29.37 4.12
CA ASN A 115 7.93 29.15 5.44
C ASN A 115 8.19 27.74 6.01
N LYS A 116 9.17 26.99 5.49
CA LYS A 116 9.54 25.63 5.92
C LYS A 116 9.55 25.44 7.44
N GLY A 117 10.21 26.33 8.18
CA GLY A 117 10.33 26.21 9.63
C GLY A 117 8.97 26.24 10.34
N THR A 118 8.01 27.00 9.81
CA THR A 118 6.62 27.03 10.30
C THR A 118 5.90 25.72 9.96
N LEU A 119 6.07 25.20 8.74
CA LEU A 119 5.48 23.93 8.31
C LEU A 119 6.00 22.74 9.12
N GLN A 120 7.29 22.74 9.49
CA GLN A 120 7.90 21.71 10.34
C GLN A 120 7.40 21.78 11.79
N LYS A 121 7.27 22.99 12.35
CA LYS A 121 6.67 23.18 13.69
C LYS A 121 5.21 22.75 13.73
N MET A 122 4.45 23.12 12.71
CA MET A 122 3.06 22.69 12.52
C MET A 122 3.00 21.16 12.44
N ALA A 123 3.88 20.55 11.66
CA ALA A 123 3.94 19.09 11.53
C ALA A 123 4.14 18.40 12.88
N LEU A 124 5.11 18.87 13.68
CA LEU A 124 5.38 18.34 15.02
C LEU A 124 4.24 18.53 16.01
N ASN A 125 3.40 19.55 15.84
CA ASN A 125 2.26 19.81 16.72
C ASN A 125 1.01 19.04 16.29
N GLU A 126 0.82 18.87 14.98
CA GLU A 126 -0.38 18.30 14.38
C GLU A 126 -0.20 16.85 13.90
N MET A 127 0.96 16.24 14.19
CA MET A 127 1.29 14.86 13.80
C MET A 127 1.27 14.65 12.27
N ILE A 128 1.70 15.65 11.49
CA ILE A 128 1.76 15.57 10.02
C ILE A 128 3.05 14.85 9.60
N PRO A 129 2.97 13.64 9.01
CA PRO A 129 4.14 12.86 8.63
C PRO A 129 4.89 13.46 7.44
N GLY A 130 6.12 13.02 7.22
CA GLY A 130 6.92 13.33 6.03
C GLY A 130 7.50 14.76 5.94
N ARG A 131 7.07 15.71 6.77
CA ARG A 131 7.65 17.07 6.83
C ARG A 131 8.89 17.18 7.72
N VAL A 132 8.95 16.31 8.73
CA VAL A 132 10.05 16.19 9.70
C VAL A 132 10.38 14.71 9.84
N LYS A 133 11.59 14.42 10.32
CA LYS A 133 12.00 13.03 10.58
C LYS A 133 11.09 12.41 11.63
N GLN A 134 10.82 11.12 11.49
CA GLN A 134 9.88 10.44 12.38
C GLN A 134 10.39 10.41 13.84
N ILE A 135 11.70 10.37 14.07
CA ILE A 135 12.30 10.45 15.42
C ILE A 135 12.01 11.76 16.15
N GLU A 136 11.73 12.86 15.46
CA GLU A 136 11.44 14.15 16.11
C GLU A 136 10.11 14.10 16.88
N PHE A 137 9.14 13.31 16.41
CA PHE A 137 7.92 13.03 17.16
C PHE A 137 8.21 12.20 18.41
N VAL A 138 9.13 11.23 18.33
CA VAL A 138 9.56 10.42 19.48
C VAL A 138 10.20 11.30 20.54
N LYS A 139 11.15 12.16 20.14
CA LYS A 139 11.82 13.12 21.03
C LYS A 139 10.80 14.04 21.71
N LYS A 140 9.85 14.59 20.95
CA LYS A 140 8.84 15.51 21.49
C LYS A 140 7.86 14.84 22.44
N TYR A 141 7.34 13.67 22.07
CA TYR A 141 6.17 13.08 22.75
C TYR A 141 6.49 11.95 23.71
N GLN A 142 7.71 11.38 23.69
CA GLN A 142 8.18 10.34 24.62
C GLN A 142 7.17 9.20 24.82
N PRO A 143 6.71 8.52 23.73
CA PRO A 143 5.63 7.55 23.81
C PRO A 143 6.00 6.32 24.65
N LYS A 144 5.02 5.63 25.23
CA LYS A 144 5.29 4.35 25.94
C LYS A 144 5.53 3.19 24.97
N VAL A 145 4.91 3.24 23.79
CA VAL A 145 4.96 2.20 22.77
C VAL A 145 5.30 2.81 21.42
N ILE A 146 6.20 2.16 20.68
CA ILE A 146 6.53 2.49 19.30
C ILE A 146 6.41 1.22 18.46
N THR A 147 5.73 1.26 17.32
CA THR A 147 5.80 0.22 16.29
C THR A 147 6.40 0.82 15.03
N LEU A 148 7.20 0.04 14.27
CA LEU A 148 7.71 0.49 12.99
C LEU A 148 8.02 -0.64 12.00
N THR A 149 7.84 -0.35 10.72
CA THR A 149 8.41 -1.07 9.57
C THR A 149 9.48 -0.19 8.90
N ALA A 150 10.62 -0.75 8.52
CA ALA A 150 11.69 -0.03 7.82
C ALA A 150 12.63 -0.99 7.07
N GLY A 151 13.35 -0.48 6.06
CA GLY A 151 14.39 -1.19 5.32
C GLY A 151 14.00 -1.60 3.89
N GLY A 152 12.72 -1.82 3.60
CA GLY A 152 12.24 -2.19 2.26
C GLY A 152 12.53 -1.13 1.21
N ASN A 153 12.29 0.14 1.53
CA ASN A 153 12.59 1.26 0.62
C ASN A 153 14.10 1.53 0.50
N ASP A 154 14.88 1.26 1.55
CA ASP A 154 16.34 1.43 1.57
C ASP A 154 17.07 0.50 0.60
N VAL A 155 16.48 -0.66 0.30
CA VAL A 155 16.94 -1.56 -0.77
C VAL A 155 16.19 -1.35 -2.08
N GLY A 156 15.34 -0.33 -2.19
CA GLY A 156 14.57 -0.02 -3.40
C GLY A 156 13.62 -1.14 -3.84
N PHE A 157 13.06 -1.91 -2.91
CA PHE A 157 12.35 -3.15 -3.24
C PHE A 157 11.16 -2.93 -4.18
N GLY A 158 10.33 -1.91 -3.92
CA GLY A 158 9.20 -1.57 -4.80
C GLY A 158 9.62 -1.22 -6.23
N LYS A 159 10.79 -0.61 -6.42
CA LYS A 159 11.33 -0.30 -7.76
C LYS A 159 11.75 -1.58 -8.49
N LYS A 160 12.41 -2.50 -7.79
CA LYS A 160 12.79 -3.81 -8.33
C LYS A 160 11.58 -4.69 -8.66
N ILE A 161 10.52 -4.62 -7.84
CA ILE A 161 9.25 -5.29 -8.15
C ILE A 161 8.67 -4.70 -9.44
N LYS A 162 8.62 -3.38 -9.60
CA LYS A 162 8.14 -2.76 -10.86
C LYS A 162 8.95 -3.18 -12.09
N ASP A 163 10.26 -3.34 -11.95
CA ASP A 163 11.12 -3.88 -13.02
C ASP A 163 10.74 -5.32 -13.42
N CYS A 164 10.20 -6.13 -12.50
CA CYS A 164 9.83 -7.52 -12.74
C CYS A 164 8.37 -7.73 -13.11
N VAL A 165 7.47 -6.89 -12.57
CA VAL A 165 6.03 -7.00 -12.79
C VAL A 165 5.68 -6.28 -14.08
N HIS A 166 6.22 -6.78 -15.19
CA HIS A 166 5.93 -6.27 -16.51
C HIS A 166 4.57 -6.80 -17.00
N TYR A 167 3.86 -5.99 -17.76
CA TYR A 167 2.54 -6.31 -18.29
C TYR A 167 2.56 -7.15 -19.57
N ILE A 168 3.73 -7.30 -20.21
CA ILE A 168 3.90 -8.08 -21.44
C ILE A 168 4.71 -9.34 -21.13
N LYS A 169 4.06 -10.51 -21.27
CA LYS A 169 4.67 -11.84 -21.10
C LYS A 169 5.87 -12.12 -22.02
N SER A 170 6.09 -11.32 -23.07
CA SER A 170 7.16 -11.53 -24.06
C SER A 170 8.55 -11.04 -23.59
N ILE A 171 8.63 -10.34 -22.45
CA ILE A 171 9.89 -9.75 -21.95
C ILE A 171 10.74 -10.76 -21.16
N GLY A 172 10.17 -11.92 -20.76
CA GLY A 172 10.87 -12.95 -19.98
C GLY A 172 11.19 -12.48 -18.55
N THR A 173 11.71 -13.38 -17.72
CA THR A 173 12.04 -13.09 -16.31
C THR A 173 13.06 -11.96 -16.19
N CYS A 174 12.78 -10.99 -15.32
CA CYS A 174 13.65 -9.85 -15.00
C CYS A 174 15.02 -10.26 -14.42
N ASP A 175 15.99 -9.34 -14.52
CA ASP A 175 17.34 -9.59 -14.02
C ASP A 175 17.41 -9.76 -12.50
N TRP A 176 16.56 -9.05 -11.74
CA TRP A 176 16.50 -9.17 -10.27
C TRP A 176 16.16 -10.58 -9.80
N ALA A 177 15.42 -11.33 -10.61
CA ALA A 177 15.09 -12.73 -10.37
C ALA A 177 16.09 -13.73 -10.98
N LYS A 178 17.05 -13.23 -11.77
CA LYS A 178 18.14 -14.01 -12.40
C LYS A 178 19.50 -13.52 -11.91
N ASP A 179 20.17 -12.70 -12.72
CA ASP A 179 21.59 -12.34 -12.59
C ASP A 179 21.87 -11.39 -11.41
N GLU A 180 20.86 -10.65 -10.97
CA GLU A 180 20.99 -9.59 -9.97
C GLU A 180 20.52 -10.02 -8.56
N MET A 181 20.13 -11.29 -8.39
CA MET A 181 19.58 -11.79 -7.13
C MET A 181 20.59 -11.66 -5.98
N ASN A 182 21.87 -11.96 -6.19
CA ASN A 182 22.91 -11.81 -5.16
C ASN A 182 23.22 -10.34 -4.81
N THR A 183 23.07 -9.41 -5.77
CA THR A 183 23.18 -7.98 -5.53
C THR A 183 22.06 -7.53 -4.59
N LEU A 184 20.81 -7.93 -4.86
CA LEU A 184 19.68 -7.68 -3.95
C LEU A 184 19.95 -8.22 -2.53
N GLY A 185 20.44 -9.46 -2.42
CA GLY A 185 20.79 -10.03 -1.12
C GLY A 185 21.87 -9.24 -0.37
N SER A 186 22.89 -8.75 -1.08
CA SER A 186 23.94 -7.92 -0.47
C SER A 186 23.37 -6.57 0.03
N GLN A 187 22.46 -5.95 -0.72
CA GLN A 187 21.78 -4.72 -0.30
C GLN A 187 20.91 -4.94 0.95
N ILE A 188 20.20 -6.08 1.01
CA ILE A 188 19.41 -6.48 2.19
C ILE A 188 20.31 -6.67 3.40
N LYS A 189 21.41 -7.44 3.26
CA LYS A 189 22.38 -7.66 4.34
C LYS A 189 22.96 -6.34 4.86
N GLY A 190 23.25 -5.40 3.96
CA GLY A 190 23.78 -4.07 4.29
C GLY A 190 22.83 -3.18 5.10
N GLN A 191 21.55 -3.54 5.26
CA GLN A 191 20.64 -2.82 6.14
C GLN A 191 20.83 -3.12 7.63
N PHE A 192 21.54 -4.21 7.97
CA PHE A 192 21.70 -4.65 9.36
C PHE A 192 22.17 -3.52 10.30
N ASP A 193 23.33 -2.92 10.01
CA ASP A 193 23.90 -1.88 10.89
C ASP A 193 23.06 -0.60 10.90
N ARG A 194 22.42 -0.26 9.78
CA ARG A 194 21.52 0.91 9.68
C ARG A 194 20.30 0.75 10.57
N LEU A 195 19.68 -0.43 10.56
CA LEU A 195 18.53 -0.75 11.41
C LEU A 195 18.93 -0.82 12.88
N VAL A 196 20.11 -1.38 13.21
CA VAL A 196 20.64 -1.36 14.59
C VAL A 196 20.81 0.08 15.08
N GLY A 197 21.39 0.95 14.26
CA GLY A 197 21.55 2.38 14.56
C GLY A 197 20.20 3.06 14.82
N LEU A 198 19.24 2.87 13.91
CA LEU A 198 17.87 3.38 14.05
C LEU A 198 17.23 2.97 15.39
N TYR A 199 17.26 1.68 15.73
CA TYR A 199 16.66 1.19 16.97
C TYR A 199 17.37 1.73 18.22
N LYS A 200 18.71 1.82 18.21
CA LYS A 200 19.49 2.38 19.33
C LYS A 200 19.19 3.88 19.51
N GLU A 201 19.08 4.64 18.43
CA GLU A 201 18.74 6.06 18.49
C GLU A 201 17.29 6.30 18.96
N LEU A 202 16.33 5.48 18.53
CA LEU A 202 14.96 5.55 19.05
C LEU A 202 14.91 5.26 20.55
N LYS A 203 15.66 4.27 21.03
CA LYS A 203 15.79 3.99 22.49
C LYS A 203 16.43 5.17 23.22
N ALA A 204 17.47 5.78 22.67
CA ALA A 204 18.09 6.96 23.28
C ALA A 204 17.15 8.16 23.30
N ALA A 205 16.37 8.35 22.23
CA ALA A 205 15.41 9.43 22.10
C ALA A 205 14.23 9.28 23.06
N SER A 206 13.79 8.06 23.38
CA SER A 206 12.73 7.80 24.36
C SER A 206 13.03 6.53 25.19
N PRO A 207 13.85 6.65 26.27
CA PRO A 207 14.38 5.50 27.01
C PRO A 207 13.36 4.60 27.71
N LYS A 208 12.12 5.09 27.89
CA LYS A 208 11.03 4.33 28.52
C LYS A 208 10.13 3.63 27.51
N SER A 209 10.34 3.82 26.21
CA SER A 209 9.50 3.22 25.17
C SER A 209 9.79 1.72 25.00
N LYS A 210 8.73 0.92 24.88
CA LYS A 210 8.79 -0.40 24.25
C LYS A 210 8.68 -0.23 22.74
N ILE A 211 9.69 -0.68 22.01
CA ILE A 211 9.81 -0.56 20.55
C ILE A 211 9.61 -1.94 19.93
N TYR A 212 8.68 -2.01 18.97
CA TYR A 212 8.33 -3.21 18.22
C TYR A 212 8.72 -3.03 16.76
N ALA A 213 9.77 -3.74 16.34
CA ALA A 213 10.17 -3.85 14.94
C ALA A 213 9.26 -4.87 14.25
N ILE A 214 8.34 -4.39 13.42
CA ILE A 214 7.39 -5.23 12.70
C ILE A 214 8.07 -5.68 11.38
N GLY A 215 8.10 -6.98 11.12
CA GLY A 215 8.57 -7.50 9.83
C GLY A 215 7.63 -7.15 8.67
N TYR A 216 7.93 -7.63 7.47
CA TYR A 216 7.03 -7.55 6.31
C TYR A 216 6.26 -8.87 6.13
N PRO A 217 4.99 -8.85 5.73
CA PRO A 217 4.26 -10.07 5.40
C PRO A 217 4.79 -10.66 4.09
N GLN A 218 4.63 -11.97 3.88
CA GLN A 218 4.70 -12.52 2.53
C GLN A 218 3.47 -12.03 1.76
N PHE A 219 3.70 -11.20 0.74
CA PHE A 219 2.64 -10.55 -0.01
C PHE A 219 2.40 -11.16 -1.39
N ILE A 220 3.17 -12.20 -1.77
CA ILE A 220 2.96 -12.99 -2.99
C ILE A 220 3.27 -14.48 -2.71
N THR A 221 2.63 -15.39 -3.44
CA THR A 221 2.93 -16.83 -3.37
C THR A 221 3.92 -17.25 -4.46
N ASP A 222 4.87 -18.11 -4.12
CA ASP A 222 5.70 -18.85 -5.09
C ASP A 222 5.27 -20.34 -5.21
N THR A 223 4.15 -20.71 -4.58
CA THR A 223 3.57 -22.07 -4.67
C THR A 223 2.82 -22.26 -5.98
N GLU A 224 2.95 -23.45 -6.58
CA GLU A 224 2.23 -23.86 -7.79
C GLU A 224 1.08 -24.85 -7.49
N PRO A 225 -0.06 -24.76 -8.20
CA PRO A 225 -0.39 -23.77 -9.22
C PRO A 225 -0.72 -22.40 -8.61
N ALA A 226 -0.18 -21.33 -9.21
CA ALA A 226 -0.45 -19.96 -8.77
C ALA A 226 -1.63 -19.34 -9.55
N ALA A 227 -2.51 -18.62 -8.86
CA ALA A 227 -3.63 -17.90 -9.45
C ALA A 227 -3.24 -16.44 -9.75
N CYS A 228 -2.15 -16.24 -10.51
CA CYS A 228 -1.75 -14.89 -10.93
C CYS A 228 -2.67 -14.39 -12.05
N GLY A 229 -3.51 -13.41 -11.74
CA GLY A 229 -4.23 -12.61 -12.73
C GLY A 229 -3.31 -11.52 -13.34
N LEU A 230 -3.81 -10.81 -14.35
CA LEU A 230 -3.06 -9.70 -14.96
C LEU A 230 -2.92 -8.50 -14.00
N ASN A 231 -3.77 -8.38 -12.97
CA ASN A 231 -3.60 -7.45 -11.86
C ASN A 231 -2.43 -7.77 -10.91
N ALA A 232 -1.81 -8.94 -11.04
CA ALA A 232 -0.51 -9.26 -10.44
C ALA A 232 0.65 -9.06 -11.43
N GLY A 233 0.39 -8.45 -12.60
CA GLY A 233 1.29 -8.38 -13.74
C GLY A 233 1.57 -9.75 -14.35
N ALA A 234 2.32 -9.78 -15.46
CA ALA A 234 2.74 -11.05 -16.07
C ALA A 234 3.90 -11.70 -15.30
N ILE A 235 3.85 -11.67 -13.96
CA ILE A 235 4.90 -12.13 -13.06
C ILE A 235 5.05 -13.65 -13.12
N ASP A 236 6.28 -14.12 -13.36
CA ASP A 236 6.57 -15.54 -13.46
C ASP A 236 6.97 -16.19 -12.11
N LEU A 237 7.30 -17.48 -12.15
CA LEU A 237 7.67 -18.23 -10.94
C LEU A 237 9.00 -17.77 -10.33
N ASP A 238 10.00 -17.45 -11.14
CA ASP A 238 11.31 -17.06 -10.63
C ASP A 238 11.26 -15.65 -10.04
N GLU A 239 10.45 -14.76 -10.61
CA GLU A 239 10.14 -13.44 -10.06
C GLU A 239 9.40 -13.53 -8.72
N ARG A 240 8.41 -14.41 -8.61
CA ARG A 240 7.73 -14.65 -7.32
C ARG A 240 8.67 -15.22 -6.28
N ARG A 241 9.54 -16.16 -6.66
CA ARG A 241 10.59 -16.70 -5.78
C ARG A 241 11.57 -15.62 -5.33
N MET A 242 11.95 -14.70 -6.21
CA MET A 242 12.80 -13.57 -5.87
C MET A 242 12.14 -12.73 -4.78
N ILE A 243 10.87 -12.36 -4.95
CA ILE A 243 10.13 -11.54 -3.98
C ILE A 243 10.00 -12.27 -2.63
N VAL A 244 9.60 -13.54 -2.65
CA VAL A 244 9.44 -14.36 -1.43
C VAL A 244 10.76 -14.45 -0.67
N ARG A 245 11.85 -14.83 -1.35
CA ARG A 245 13.19 -15.00 -0.74
C ARG A 245 13.75 -13.68 -0.22
N ALA A 246 13.59 -12.59 -0.98
CA ALA A 246 14.04 -11.26 -0.56
C ALA A 246 13.31 -10.78 0.69
N THR A 247 11.99 -10.96 0.74
CA THR A 247 11.16 -10.60 1.91
C THR A 247 11.54 -11.45 3.14
N GLN A 248 11.72 -12.76 2.96
CA GLN A 248 12.19 -13.65 4.03
C GLN A 248 13.55 -13.22 4.57
N TYR A 249 14.48 -12.85 3.69
CA TYR A 249 15.81 -12.45 4.12
C TYR A 249 15.81 -11.08 4.79
N MET A 250 15.03 -10.12 4.29
CA MET A 250 14.83 -8.82 4.94
C MET A 250 14.30 -9.01 6.37
N ASN A 251 13.30 -9.87 6.57
CA ASN A 251 12.78 -10.18 7.90
C ASN A 251 13.84 -10.76 8.84
N LYS A 252 14.71 -11.67 8.35
CA LYS A 252 15.84 -12.18 9.15
C LYS A 252 16.82 -11.07 9.55
N VAL A 253 17.10 -10.13 8.64
CA VAL A 253 17.97 -8.98 8.93
C VAL A 253 17.33 -8.05 9.97
N ILE A 254 16.03 -7.77 9.85
CA ILE A 254 15.26 -6.97 10.80
C ILE A 254 15.25 -7.63 12.18
N GLU A 255 14.98 -8.93 12.25
CA GLU A 255 14.99 -9.71 13.49
C GLU A 255 16.35 -9.66 14.19
N ALA A 256 17.43 -9.90 13.43
CA ALA A 256 18.79 -9.85 13.96
C ALA A 256 19.14 -8.43 14.47
N ALA A 257 18.79 -7.39 13.71
CA ALA A 257 19.03 -6.00 14.11
C ALA A 257 18.23 -5.63 15.37
N ALA A 258 16.97 -6.07 15.45
CA ALA A 258 16.11 -5.85 16.61
C ALA A 258 16.69 -6.51 17.87
N ARG A 259 17.13 -7.78 17.75
CA ARG A 259 17.79 -8.52 18.83
C ARG A 259 19.07 -7.82 19.29
N LYS A 260 19.90 -7.35 18.36
CA LYS A 260 21.13 -6.60 18.70
C LYS A 260 20.84 -5.31 19.45
N ALA A 261 19.82 -4.57 19.06
CA ALA A 261 19.44 -3.31 19.71
C ALA A 261 18.63 -3.49 21.01
N GLY A 262 18.14 -4.70 21.30
CA GLY A 262 17.28 -4.97 22.44
C GLY A 262 15.90 -4.32 22.27
N VAL A 263 15.31 -4.48 21.09
CA VAL A 263 13.92 -4.14 20.78
C VAL A 263 13.17 -5.42 20.35
N LYS A 264 11.84 -5.46 20.44
CA LYS A 264 11.07 -6.67 20.15
C LYS A 264 10.80 -6.79 18.65
N TYR A 265 11.28 -7.86 18.02
CA TYR A 265 10.83 -8.23 16.68
C TYR A 265 9.44 -8.90 16.74
N VAL A 266 8.57 -8.57 15.79
CA VAL A 266 7.25 -9.19 15.60
C VAL A 266 7.16 -9.72 14.17
N ASP A 267 7.04 -11.05 14.04
CA ASP A 267 6.94 -11.70 12.74
C ASP A 267 5.50 -11.69 12.22
N ILE A 268 5.28 -11.04 11.08
CA ILE A 268 4.00 -11.03 10.38
C ILE A 268 4.06 -11.76 9.04
N SER A 269 5.12 -12.54 8.79
CA SER A 269 5.38 -13.19 7.49
C SER A 269 4.20 -14.01 6.98
N GLN A 270 3.44 -14.65 7.87
CA GLN A 270 2.30 -15.50 7.53
C GLN A 270 0.94 -14.81 7.59
N ALA A 271 0.89 -13.51 7.91
CA ALA A 271 -0.35 -12.79 8.16
C ALA A 271 -1.32 -12.86 6.96
N LEU A 272 -0.79 -12.83 5.74
CA LEU A 272 -1.60 -12.72 4.51
C LEU A 272 -1.85 -14.06 3.80
N ASN A 273 -1.55 -15.19 4.45
CA ASN A 273 -1.80 -16.51 3.86
C ASN A 273 -3.29 -16.72 3.55
N GLY A 274 -3.56 -17.25 2.36
CA GLY A 274 -4.92 -17.49 1.85
C GLY A 274 -5.54 -16.29 1.13
N GLY A 275 -4.77 -15.22 0.88
CA GLY A 275 -5.22 -14.04 0.16
C GLY A 275 -4.12 -13.06 -0.23
N LYS A 276 -2.86 -13.53 -0.33
CA LYS A 276 -1.76 -12.71 -0.88
C LYS A 276 -1.80 -12.70 -2.41
N MET A 277 -0.95 -11.90 -3.06
CA MET A 277 -0.88 -11.85 -4.53
C MET A 277 -0.68 -13.26 -5.11
N CYS A 278 -1.36 -13.55 -6.22
CA CYS A 278 -1.39 -14.87 -6.87
C CYS A 278 -1.99 -16.03 -6.05
N GLU A 279 -2.64 -15.76 -4.91
CA GLU A 279 -3.58 -16.70 -4.27
C GLU A 279 -5.02 -16.34 -4.67
N LYS A 280 -6.00 -17.20 -4.31
CA LYS A 280 -7.40 -17.02 -4.70
C LYS A 280 -7.91 -15.61 -4.36
N HIS A 281 -8.33 -14.86 -5.39
CA HIS A 281 -8.85 -13.48 -5.34
C HIS A 281 -7.93 -12.44 -4.69
N GLN A 282 -6.69 -12.79 -4.31
CA GLN A 282 -5.72 -11.88 -3.67
C GLN A 282 -6.33 -10.91 -2.62
N ILE A 283 -7.33 -11.37 -1.87
CA ILE A 283 -8.29 -10.54 -1.11
C ILE A 283 -7.67 -9.63 -0.03
N TYR A 284 -6.41 -9.84 0.32
CA TYR A 284 -5.68 -9.06 1.32
C TYR A 284 -4.71 -8.05 0.71
N MET A 285 -4.57 -8.03 -0.60
CA MET A 285 -3.57 -7.27 -1.35
C MET A 285 -4.23 -6.41 -2.41
N THR A 286 -3.57 -5.29 -2.70
CA THR A 286 -3.93 -4.39 -3.79
C THR A 286 -3.08 -4.75 -5.00
N GLY A 287 -3.75 -5.11 -6.10
CA GLY A 287 -3.13 -5.36 -7.40
C GLY A 287 -2.50 -4.12 -8.03
N ILE A 288 -2.10 -4.22 -9.30
CA ILE A 288 -1.54 -3.08 -10.04
C ILE A 288 -2.62 -2.00 -10.19
N VAL A 289 -2.34 -0.81 -9.68
CA VAL A 289 -3.18 0.38 -9.86
C VAL A 289 -2.55 1.25 -10.96
N GLY A 290 -3.31 1.55 -12.02
CA GLY A 290 -2.85 2.40 -13.12
C GLY A 290 -1.50 1.93 -13.70
N LEU A 291 -0.53 2.84 -13.84
CA LEU A 291 0.80 2.53 -14.38
C LEU A 291 1.77 1.93 -13.34
N GLY A 292 1.24 1.23 -12.33
CA GLY A 292 2.00 0.83 -11.14
C GLY A 292 2.18 1.98 -10.15
N GLU A 293 1.07 2.62 -9.78
CA GLU A 293 1.01 3.64 -8.73
C GLU A 293 1.46 3.08 -7.36
N GLN A 294 1.62 3.97 -6.38
CA GLN A 294 2.24 3.67 -5.08
C GLN A 294 1.50 2.58 -4.29
N GLU A 295 0.19 2.47 -4.47
CA GLU A 295 -0.69 1.52 -3.80
C GLU A 295 -0.47 0.05 -4.21
N SER A 296 0.11 -0.18 -5.40
CA SER A 296 0.29 -1.53 -5.93
C SER A 296 1.17 -2.38 -5.02
N TYR A 297 0.85 -3.67 -4.86
CA TYR A 297 1.59 -4.63 -4.02
C TYR A 297 1.59 -4.34 -2.52
N HIS A 298 0.66 -3.52 -2.04
CA HIS A 298 0.49 -3.27 -0.60
C HIS A 298 -0.76 -3.96 -0.04
N PRO A 299 -0.78 -4.26 1.27
CA PRO A 299 -1.97 -4.80 1.92
C PRO A 299 -3.14 -3.82 1.81
N ASN A 300 -4.31 -4.34 1.43
CA ASN A 300 -5.54 -3.55 1.47
C ASN A 300 -6.12 -3.50 2.90
N LYS A 301 -7.31 -2.93 3.07
CA LYS A 301 -8.02 -2.86 4.38
C LYS A 301 -8.14 -4.21 5.09
N LEU A 302 -8.37 -5.30 4.36
CA LEU A 302 -8.52 -6.65 4.90
C LEU A 302 -7.16 -7.25 5.24
N GLY A 303 -6.14 -6.99 4.42
CA GLY A 303 -4.76 -7.34 4.75
C GLY A 303 -4.28 -6.69 6.04
N HIS A 304 -4.62 -5.42 6.27
CA HIS A 304 -4.34 -4.76 7.54
C HIS A 304 -5.08 -5.36 8.74
N VAL A 305 -6.28 -5.92 8.56
CA VAL A 305 -6.95 -6.71 9.62
C VAL A 305 -6.10 -7.93 9.95
N LYS A 306 -5.64 -8.66 8.94
CA LYS A 306 -4.82 -9.86 9.14
C LYS A 306 -3.47 -9.58 9.78
N ILE A 307 -2.81 -8.48 9.38
CA ILE A 307 -1.56 -8.03 10.01
C ILE A 307 -1.80 -7.73 11.49
N PHE A 308 -2.87 -7.00 11.83
CA PHE A 308 -3.24 -6.75 13.22
C PHE A 308 -3.48 -8.05 14.00
N THR A 309 -4.24 -8.99 13.44
CA THR A 309 -4.52 -10.29 14.08
C THR A 309 -3.22 -11.06 14.35
N GLU A 310 -2.29 -11.11 13.40
CA GLU A 310 -1.01 -11.80 13.59
C GLU A 310 -0.13 -11.09 14.62
N ILE A 311 -0.07 -9.75 14.63
CA ILE A 311 0.66 -9.00 15.69
C ILE A 311 0.08 -9.33 17.07
N ALA A 312 -1.24 -9.30 17.22
CA ALA A 312 -1.90 -9.61 18.49
C ALA A 312 -1.56 -11.05 18.93
N LYS A 313 -1.60 -12.01 18.01
CA LYS A 313 -1.23 -13.40 18.27
C LYS A 313 0.24 -13.58 18.67
N GLN A 314 1.18 -12.91 17.98
CA GLN A 314 2.62 -12.97 18.29
C GLN A 314 2.97 -12.35 19.65
N LEU A 315 2.08 -11.55 20.20
CA LEU A 315 2.21 -10.89 21.50
C LEU A 315 1.27 -11.50 22.55
N ASP A 316 0.77 -12.72 22.33
CA ASP A 316 -0.14 -13.44 23.23
C ASP A 316 -1.38 -12.61 23.65
N HIS A 317 -1.83 -11.70 22.78
CA HIS A 317 -2.89 -10.73 23.04
C HIS A 317 -2.65 -9.84 24.27
N GLU A 318 -1.39 -9.66 24.70
CA GLU A 318 -1.02 -8.72 25.76
C GLU A 318 -0.85 -7.29 25.21
N ASP A 319 -1.29 -6.30 25.98
CA ASP A 319 -1.15 -4.88 25.61
C ASP A 319 0.33 -4.52 25.38
N LEU A 320 0.63 -3.85 24.27
CA LEU A 320 2.01 -3.54 23.88
C LEU A 320 2.76 -2.70 24.92
N SER A 321 2.07 -1.91 25.74
CA SER A 321 2.68 -1.12 26.81
C SER A 321 3.08 -1.99 28.00
N THR A 322 2.35 -3.08 28.26
CA THR A 322 2.58 -3.98 29.40
C THR A 322 3.19 -5.33 29.03
N TYR A 323 3.40 -5.62 27.73
CA TYR A 323 3.94 -6.90 27.23
C TYR A 323 5.10 -7.44 28.09
N SER A 324 4.88 -8.61 28.68
CA SER A 324 5.69 -9.19 29.74
C SER A 324 7.04 -9.71 29.25
N LYS A 325 7.11 -10.19 28.01
CA LYS A 325 8.31 -10.79 27.39
C LYS A 325 9.10 -9.79 26.55
N TYR A 326 9.06 -8.51 26.91
CA TYR A 326 9.84 -7.48 26.20
C TYR A 326 11.35 -7.64 26.54
N PRO A 327 12.27 -7.52 25.56
CA PRO A 327 13.70 -7.68 25.81
C PRO A 327 14.25 -6.72 26.86
N THR A 328 15.04 -7.22 27.80
CA THR A 328 15.68 -6.40 28.85
C THR A 328 16.95 -5.70 28.36
N ALA A 329 17.68 -6.31 27.43
CA ALA A 329 18.91 -5.79 26.84
C ALA A 329 19.04 -6.22 25.38
N GLY A 330 19.95 -5.57 24.66
CA GLY A 330 20.38 -6.01 23.33
C GLY A 330 21.50 -7.04 23.43
N ASP A 331 21.66 -7.84 22.38
CA ASP A 331 22.74 -8.82 22.25
C ASP A 331 23.79 -8.34 21.24
N GLU A 332 24.90 -7.78 21.74
CA GLU A 332 25.97 -7.25 20.89
C GLU A 332 26.69 -8.34 20.07
N SER A 333 26.56 -9.61 20.44
CA SER A 333 27.18 -10.75 19.71
C SER A 333 26.49 -11.06 18.38
N VAL A 334 25.28 -10.53 18.17
CA VAL A 334 24.50 -10.74 16.97
C VAL A 334 25.17 -10.06 15.78
N ASN A 335 25.23 -10.77 14.66
CA ASN A 335 25.75 -10.28 13.39
C ASN A 335 24.67 -10.37 12.30
N ALA A 336 24.92 -9.70 11.17
CA ALA A 336 24.06 -9.82 10.00
C ALA A 336 23.94 -11.30 9.58
N PRO A 337 22.72 -11.85 9.43
CA PRO A 337 22.53 -13.25 9.07
C PRO A 337 23.05 -13.53 7.66
N SER A 338 23.49 -14.76 7.42
CA SER A 338 23.76 -15.30 6.09
C SER A 338 22.45 -15.76 5.42
N SER A 339 22.48 -15.93 4.10
CA SER A 339 21.36 -16.50 3.33
C SER A 339 21.84 -17.45 2.25
N ILE A 340 21.37 -18.69 2.34
CA ILE A 340 21.61 -19.75 1.35
C ILE A 340 21.14 -19.37 -0.07
N TYR A 341 20.25 -18.39 -0.19
CA TYR A 341 19.73 -17.93 -1.48
C TYR A 341 20.60 -16.85 -2.13
N PHE A 342 21.45 -16.16 -1.36
CA PHE A 342 22.12 -14.93 -1.78
C PHE A 342 23.65 -14.92 -1.58
N ASP A 343 24.22 -15.87 -0.85
CA ASP A 343 25.65 -15.89 -0.49
C ASP A 343 26.61 -16.37 -1.62
N LYS A 344 26.18 -16.33 -2.89
CA LYS A 344 27.02 -16.70 -4.04
C LYS A 344 27.81 -15.50 -4.56
N GLY A 345 28.85 -15.07 -3.84
CA GLY A 345 29.98 -14.28 -4.36
C GLY A 345 29.65 -13.06 -5.24
N ALA A 346 28.64 -12.25 -4.89
CA ALA A 346 28.35 -11.03 -5.63
C ALA A 346 29.36 -9.91 -5.34
N PRO A 347 29.65 -9.06 -6.35
CA PRO A 347 30.38 -7.81 -6.11
C PRO A 347 29.62 -6.92 -5.13
N SER A 348 30.38 -6.16 -4.34
CA SER A 348 29.87 -5.17 -3.38
C SER A 348 28.92 -4.21 -4.10
N SER A 349 27.67 -4.13 -3.66
CA SER A 349 26.72 -3.14 -4.19
C SER A 349 26.52 -2.04 -3.17
N VAL A 350 26.61 -0.79 -3.63
CA VAL A 350 26.56 0.38 -2.75
C VAL A 350 25.18 1.00 -2.84
N ASN A 351 24.60 1.33 -1.68
CA ASN A 351 23.38 2.12 -1.56
C ASN A 351 23.66 3.60 -1.87
N THR A 352 24.21 3.89 -3.06
CA THR A 352 24.34 5.24 -3.59
C THR A 352 23.09 5.55 -4.40
N THR A 353 22.54 6.75 -4.21
CA THR A 353 21.39 7.21 -4.99
C THR A 353 21.87 7.83 -6.30
N MET A 354 21.40 7.27 -7.40
CA MET A 354 21.54 7.88 -8.72
C MET A 354 20.38 8.85 -8.96
N LEU A 355 20.71 10.02 -9.51
CA LEU A 355 19.74 11.03 -9.92
C LEU A 355 19.57 10.96 -11.42
N ALA A 356 18.48 10.33 -11.85
CA ALA A 356 18.02 10.30 -13.22
C ALA A 356 16.50 10.48 -13.28
N ASN A 357 15.95 11.07 -14.35
CA ASN A 357 14.49 11.20 -14.51
C ASN A 357 13.86 9.81 -14.48
N SER A 358 12.90 9.56 -13.60
CA SER A 358 12.25 8.25 -13.44
C SER A 358 11.30 7.88 -14.57
N LYS A 359 10.90 8.84 -15.41
CA LYS A 359 9.98 8.62 -16.55
C LYS A 359 10.45 9.31 -17.83
N PRO A 360 11.59 8.90 -18.44
CA PRO A 360 12.05 9.48 -19.69
C PRO A 360 11.27 8.90 -20.90
N SER A 361 11.23 9.63 -22.00
CA SER A 361 10.66 9.13 -23.27
C SER A 361 11.77 8.58 -24.18
N LYS A 362 11.44 7.64 -25.08
CA LYS A 362 12.36 7.16 -26.12
C LYS A 362 12.98 8.33 -26.91
N GLY A 363 14.29 8.28 -27.13
CA GLY A 363 15.05 9.32 -27.84
C GLY A 363 15.37 10.58 -27.00
N SER A 364 14.81 10.69 -25.80
CA SER A 364 15.05 11.86 -24.94
C SER A 364 16.45 11.86 -24.32
N LYS A 365 16.94 13.05 -23.98
CA LYS A 365 18.16 13.22 -23.19
C LYS A 365 17.86 12.92 -21.72
N GLN A 366 18.67 12.08 -21.12
CA GLN A 366 18.57 11.68 -19.72
C GLN A 366 19.83 12.10 -18.99
N ARG A 367 19.67 12.86 -17.90
CA ARG A 367 20.79 13.19 -17.02
C ARG A 367 21.01 12.05 -16.05
N VAL A 368 22.27 11.66 -15.87
CA VAL A 368 22.69 10.64 -14.91
C VAL A 368 23.70 11.29 -13.98
N ALA A 369 23.34 11.44 -12.70
CA ALA A 369 24.21 12.05 -11.72
C ALA A 369 24.40 11.19 -10.47
N LEU A 370 25.64 11.13 -10.00
CA LEU A 370 26.06 10.51 -8.75
C LEU A 370 26.68 11.56 -7.85
N ALA A 371 26.46 11.42 -6.54
CA ALA A 371 27.02 12.34 -5.54
C ALA A 371 28.55 12.21 -5.44
N LYS A 372 29.20 13.16 -4.77
CA LYS A 372 30.64 13.08 -4.46
C LYS A 372 30.94 11.80 -3.67
N SER A 373 32.15 11.28 -3.85
CA SER A 373 32.62 10.04 -3.20
C SER A 373 31.77 8.79 -3.51
N SER A 374 30.95 8.83 -4.56
CA SER A 374 30.16 7.66 -4.99
C SER A 374 31.03 6.62 -5.68
N LEU A 375 32.02 7.08 -6.45
CA LEU A 375 32.93 6.27 -7.25
C LEU A 375 34.39 6.71 -7.00
N GLN A 376 35.34 5.87 -7.40
CA GLN A 376 36.76 6.14 -7.33
C GLN A 376 37.12 7.36 -8.20
N PRO A 377 37.74 8.43 -7.65
CA PRO A 377 38.14 9.58 -8.44
C PRO A 377 39.05 9.24 -9.62
N GLY A 378 38.76 9.80 -10.79
CA GLY A 378 39.55 9.60 -12.01
C GLY A 378 39.42 8.22 -12.67
N SER A 379 38.60 7.31 -12.14
CA SER A 379 38.30 6.04 -12.80
C SER A 379 37.31 6.21 -13.95
N SER A 380 37.03 5.12 -14.67
CA SER A 380 35.94 5.07 -15.65
C SER A 380 34.70 4.41 -15.02
N ALA A 381 33.52 4.85 -15.46
CA ALA A 381 32.23 4.28 -15.09
C ALA A 381 31.42 3.94 -16.35
N ARG A 382 30.99 2.69 -16.49
CA ARG A 382 30.17 2.21 -17.63
C ARG A 382 28.70 2.32 -17.28
N VAL A 383 27.92 2.91 -18.18
CA VAL A 383 26.47 3.09 -18.03
C VAL A 383 25.75 2.16 -18.99
N GLU A 384 24.79 1.39 -18.50
CA GLU A 384 24.01 0.43 -19.29
C GLU A 384 22.53 0.53 -18.90
N ILE A 385 21.61 0.48 -19.87
CA ILE A 385 20.17 0.34 -19.59
C ILE A 385 19.73 -1.07 -19.95
N ARG A 386 18.89 -1.68 -19.10
CA ARG A 386 18.57 -3.09 -19.21
C ARG A 386 17.07 -3.36 -19.11
N SER A 387 16.56 -3.96 -20.19
CA SER A 387 15.47 -4.95 -20.22
C SER A 387 15.84 -6.05 -21.22
N LYS A 388 16.52 -5.63 -22.30
CA LYS A 388 17.67 -6.33 -22.92
C LYS A 388 18.88 -5.41 -22.77
N PRO A 389 20.10 -5.92 -22.51
CA PRO A 389 21.26 -5.05 -22.28
C PRO A 389 21.56 -4.12 -23.47
N VAL A 390 21.61 -2.81 -23.21
CA VAL A 390 22.06 -1.80 -24.16
C VAL A 390 23.12 -0.91 -23.48
N ASP A 391 24.35 -0.97 -24.00
CA ASP A 391 25.45 -0.12 -23.52
C ASP A 391 25.20 1.34 -23.92
N LEU A 392 25.30 2.25 -22.95
CA LEU A 392 25.08 3.68 -23.14
C LEU A 392 26.39 4.47 -23.15
N GLY A 393 27.52 3.82 -22.88
CA GLY A 393 28.85 4.41 -22.93
C GLY A 393 29.63 4.26 -21.62
N SER A 394 30.88 4.72 -21.66
CA SER A 394 31.76 4.82 -20.50
C SER A 394 32.18 6.27 -20.29
N TYR A 395 32.20 6.69 -19.04
CA TYR A 395 32.38 8.09 -18.64
C TYR A 395 33.43 8.22 -17.55
N THR A 396 34.17 9.32 -17.56
CA THR A 396 35.22 9.57 -16.58
C THR A 396 34.62 10.09 -15.27
N VAL A 397 35.02 9.49 -14.15
CA VAL A 397 34.63 9.93 -12.80
C VAL A 397 35.43 11.18 -12.43
N SER A 398 34.73 12.20 -11.91
CA SER A 398 35.34 13.46 -11.50
C SER A 398 36.35 13.27 -10.36
N SER A 399 37.21 14.27 -10.16
CA SER A 399 38.26 14.25 -9.11
C SER A 399 37.71 14.19 -7.68
N ASP A 400 36.43 14.50 -7.47
CA ASP A 400 35.73 14.36 -6.19
C ASP A 400 34.90 13.06 -6.07
N GLY A 401 35.04 12.13 -7.03
CA GLY A 401 34.30 10.87 -7.06
C GLY A 401 32.85 10.99 -7.50
N SER A 402 32.42 12.16 -8.01
CA SER A 402 31.09 12.36 -8.60
C SER A 402 31.06 12.04 -10.10
N MET A 403 29.86 11.86 -10.65
CA MET A 403 29.61 11.67 -12.08
C MET A 403 28.40 12.50 -12.47
N ARG A 404 28.46 13.23 -13.59
CA ARG A 404 27.34 14.05 -14.09
C ARG A 404 27.34 14.03 -15.61
N GLU A 405 26.56 13.13 -16.17
CA GLU A 405 26.56 12.86 -17.61
C GLU A 405 25.17 13.00 -18.21
N THR A 406 25.12 13.23 -19.52
CA THR A 406 23.87 13.26 -20.28
C THR A 406 23.90 12.15 -21.32
N ILE A 407 23.09 11.13 -21.10
CA ILE A 407 22.90 9.99 -22.02
C ILE A 407 21.68 10.25 -22.92
N THR A 408 21.51 9.44 -23.95
CA THR A 408 20.29 9.43 -24.77
C THR A 408 19.57 8.11 -24.54
N ILE A 409 18.27 8.15 -24.23
CA ILE A 409 17.45 6.93 -24.16
C ILE A 409 17.30 6.39 -25.59
N PRO A 410 17.71 5.15 -25.89
CA PRO A 410 17.62 4.61 -27.24
C PRO A 410 16.17 4.56 -27.74
N ASP A 411 15.98 4.68 -29.05
CA ASP A 411 14.65 4.58 -29.68
C ASP A 411 14.18 3.13 -29.86
N ASN A 412 15.11 2.19 -29.88
CA ASN A 412 14.86 0.78 -30.20
C ASN A 412 14.56 -0.10 -28.97
N ILE A 413 14.55 0.48 -27.77
CA ILE A 413 14.14 -0.26 -26.56
C ILE A 413 12.61 -0.27 -26.46
N PRO A 414 12.00 -1.33 -25.88
CA PRO A 414 10.57 -1.36 -25.62
C PRO A 414 10.15 -0.23 -24.67
N ALA A 415 8.87 0.17 -24.69
CA ALA A 415 8.33 1.00 -23.64
C ALA A 415 8.00 0.12 -22.42
N GLY A 416 8.22 0.63 -21.21
CA GLY A 416 8.03 -0.13 -19.98
C GLY A 416 9.12 0.12 -18.95
N TYR A 417 9.24 -0.78 -17.98
CA TYR A 417 10.22 -0.65 -16.90
C TYR A 417 11.59 -1.16 -17.33
N HIS A 418 12.63 -0.40 -17.01
CA HIS A 418 14.04 -0.71 -17.26
C HIS A 418 14.88 -0.37 -16.05
N THR A 419 15.99 -1.08 -15.86
CA THR A 419 17.00 -0.72 -14.88
C THR A 419 18.20 -0.05 -15.57
N LEU A 420 18.55 1.16 -15.11
CA LEU A 420 19.81 1.82 -15.45
C LEU A 420 20.90 1.37 -14.47
N PHE A 421 22.01 0.87 -15.01
CA PHE A 421 23.18 0.39 -14.28
C PHE A 421 24.36 1.34 -14.49
N VAL A 422 25.09 1.61 -13.42
CA VAL A 422 26.41 2.22 -13.45
C VAL A 422 27.40 1.26 -12.80
N TYR A 423 28.34 0.77 -13.61
CA TYR A 423 29.44 -0.08 -13.17
C TYR A 423 30.68 0.79 -12.98
N GLY A 424 31.35 0.66 -11.84
CA GLY A 424 32.57 1.42 -11.56
C GLY A 424 33.31 0.85 -10.36
N LYS A 425 34.28 1.62 -9.86
CA LYS A 425 35.02 1.26 -8.64
C LYS A 425 34.59 2.13 -7.47
N SER A 426 34.55 1.55 -6.27
CA SER A 426 34.36 2.28 -5.02
C SER A 426 35.62 3.08 -4.66
N VAL A 427 35.51 3.95 -3.66
CA VAL A 427 36.67 4.70 -3.12
C VAL A 427 37.78 3.75 -2.61
N SER A 428 37.43 2.55 -2.13
CA SER A 428 38.39 1.51 -1.72
C SER A 428 38.93 0.66 -2.87
N GLY A 429 38.48 0.89 -4.12
CA GLY A 429 38.95 0.20 -5.32
C GLY A 429 38.22 -1.10 -5.66
N GLU A 430 37.22 -1.49 -4.86
CA GLU A 430 36.35 -2.64 -5.16
C GLU A 430 35.41 -2.33 -6.32
N ASP A 431 35.13 -3.33 -7.18
CA ASP A 431 34.13 -3.20 -8.22
C ASP A 431 32.73 -3.10 -7.60
N ILE A 432 32.02 -2.04 -7.96
CA ILE A 432 30.67 -1.74 -7.48
C ILE A 432 29.70 -1.48 -8.61
N LYS A 433 28.42 -1.63 -8.25
CA LYS A 433 27.30 -1.43 -9.15
C LYS A 433 26.23 -0.58 -8.48
N ILE A 434 25.83 0.48 -9.17
CA ILE A 434 24.78 1.42 -8.75
C ILE A 434 23.61 1.28 -9.74
N THR A 435 22.38 1.25 -9.24
CA THR A 435 21.19 0.94 -10.07
C THR A 435 20.05 1.92 -9.83
N GLN A 436 19.25 2.18 -10.87
CA GLN A 436 17.98 2.90 -10.75
C GLN A 436 16.98 2.39 -11.79
N THR A 437 15.78 2.03 -11.33
CA THR A 437 14.61 1.75 -12.16
C THR A 437 14.02 3.00 -12.79
N LEU A 438 13.67 2.93 -14.07
CA LEU A 438 13.04 3.97 -14.89
C LEU A 438 11.84 3.36 -15.64
N LEU A 439 10.77 4.14 -15.83
CA LEU A 439 9.67 3.80 -16.76
C LEU A 439 9.90 4.55 -18.08
N VAL A 440 10.36 3.85 -19.11
CA VAL A 440 10.57 4.41 -20.45
C VAL A 440 9.22 4.46 -21.18
N THR A 441 8.84 5.66 -21.63
CA THR A 441 7.58 5.91 -22.38
C THR A 441 7.83 6.05 -23.87
N GLY A 442 6.78 5.85 -24.68
CA GLY A 442 6.72 6.22 -26.08
C GLY A 442 7.01 7.71 -26.31
N LYS A 443 7.18 8.07 -27.60
CA LYS A 443 7.37 9.48 -27.99
C LYS A 443 6.06 10.25 -27.99
N ASP A 444 4.96 9.56 -28.29
CA ASP A 444 3.62 10.11 -28.19
C ASP A 444 3.21 10.17 -26.71
N LYS A 445 2.57 11.27 -26.32
CA LYS A 445 2.08 11.46 -24.94
C LYS A 445 0.68 10.88 -24.74
N GLU A 446 -0.01 10.54 -25.82
CA GLU A 446 -1.32 9.89 -25.79
C GLU A 446 -1.24 8.37 -26.01
N ASP A 447 -0.04 7.85 -26.32
CA ASP A 447 0.28 6.43 -26.50
C ASP A 447 1.63 6.17 -25.79
N LEU A 448 1.56 5.98 -24.47
CA LEU A 448 2.74 5.90 -23.62
C LEU A 448 3.46 4.56 -23.73
N ASP A 449 2.77 3.48 -24.07
CA ASP A 449 3.36 2.15 -24.26
C ASP A 449 3.80 1.87 -25.70
N ASP A 450 3.59 2.84 -26.61
CA ASP A 450 4.09 2.81 -27.99
C ASP A 450 3.58 1.58 -28.75
N ASP A 451 2.31 1.21 -28.49
CA ASP A 451 1.65 0.03 -29.05
C ASP A 451 0.74 0.35 -30.25
N GLY A 452 0.57 1.65 -30.55
CA GLY A 452 -0.24 2.17 -31.64
C GLY A 452 -1.70 2.43 -31.28
N VAL A 453 -2.10 2.18 -30.03
CA VAL A 453 -3.44 2.46 -29.50
C VAL A 453 -3.33 3.52 -28.41
N LYS A 454 -4.06 4.62 -28.57
CA LYS A 454 -4.08 5.67 -27.54
C LYS A 454 -4.52 5.12 -26.19
N ASP A 455 -3.85 5.54 -25.12
CA ASP A 455 -4.09 5.13 -23.73
C ASP A 455 -5.57 5.25 -23.33
N ALA A 456 -6.25 6.31 -23.80
CA ALA A 456 -7.66 6.57 -23.50
C ALA A 456 -8.63 5.54 -24.11
N ASN A 457 -8.18 4.77 -25.10
CA ASN A 457 -8.95 3.71 -25.76
C ASN A 457 -8.57 2.31 -25.25
N GLN A 458 -7.59 2.20 -24.36
CA GLN A 458 -7.18 0.95 -23.74
C GLN A 458 -7.97 0.74 -22.43
N PRO A 459 -8.70 -0.37 -22.24
CA PRO A 459 -9.55 -0.59 -21.07
C PRO A 459 -8.82 -0.51 -19.71
N CYS A 460 -7.51 -0.80 -19.71
CA CYS A 460 -6.66 -0.75 -18.54
C CYS A 460 -5.60 0.37 -18.58
N GLY A 461 -5.73 1.29 -19.53
CA GLY A 461 -4.73 2.32 -19.81
C GLY A 461 -3.41 1.75 -20.35
N ALA A 462 -2.42 2.63 -20.49
CA ALA A 462 -1.09 2.27 -20.98
C ALA A 462 -0.46 1.19 -20.12
N PHE A 463 0.35 0.34 -20.75
CA PHE A 463 1.16 -0.66 -20.05
C PHE A 463 0.35 -1.70 -19.26
N LEU A 464 -0.95 -1.89 -19.49
CA LEU A 464 -1.69 -3.04 -18.92
C LEU A 464 -2.59 -3.64 -19.98
N LYS A 465 -2.32 -4.89 -20.34
CA LYS A 465 -3.17 -5.62 -21.27
C LYS A 465 -4.45 -6.07 -20.55
N ALA A 466 -5.60 -5.67 -21.06
CA ALA A 466 -6.90 -6.16 -20.58
C ALA A 466 -6.99 -7.70 -20.68
N SER A 467 -7.56 -8.34 -19.67
CA SER A 467 -7.77 -9.79 -19.62
C SER A 467 -9.03 -10.22 -20.39
N GLY A 468 -9.96 -9.28 -20.63
CA GLY A 468 -11.30 -9.55 -21.12
C GLY A 468 -12.19 -10.24 -20.08
N LYS A 469 -11.76 -10.26 -18.81
CA LYS A 469 -12.46 -10.84 -17.68
C LYS A 469 -12.78 -9.76 -16.65
N ASP A 470 -13.89 -9.97 -15.98
CA ASP A 470 -14.40 -9.16 -14.88
C ASP A 470 -15.09 -10.19 -13.96
N GLU A 471 -14.30 -10.82 -13.09
CA GLU A 471 -14.73 -11.96 -12.27
C GLU A 471 -15.70 -11.51 -11.17
N ASP A 472 -15.51 -10.30 -10.65
CA ASP A 472 -16.29 -9.75 -9.53
C ASP A 472 -17.41 -8.79 -9.97
N LEU A 473 -17.44 -8.43 -11.25
CA LEU A 473 -18.49 -7.69 -11.95
C LEU A 473 -18.71 -6.28 -11.45
N ASP A 474 -17.63 -5.60 -11.12
CA ASP A 474 -17.67 -4.19 -10.76
C ASP A 474 -17.59 -3.25 -11.99
N GLY A 475 -17.32 -3.80 -13.18
CA GLY A 475 -17.18 -3.10 -14.45
C GLY A 475 -15.74 -2.69 -14.80
N ILE A 476 -14.77 -3.08 -13.99
CA ILE A 476 -13.33 -2.91 -14.23
C ILE A 476 -12.78 -4.27 -14.71
N ASP A 477 -11.93 -4.27 -15.73
CA ASP A 477 -11.29 -5.51 -16.17
C ASP A 477 -10.34 -6.03 -15.09
N ASP A 478 -10.37 -7.32 -14.78
CA ASP A 478 -9.56 -7.99 -13.74
C ASP A 478 -8.05 -7.75 -13.91
N ALA A 479 -7.58 -7.32 -15.08
CA ALA A 479 -6.19 -6.96 -15.32
C ALA A 479 -5.76 -5.63 -14.68
N CYS A 480 -6.71 -4.72 -14.51
CA CYS A 480 -6.50 -3.39 -13.93
C CYS A 480 -7.42 -3.12 -12.74
N ASP A 481 -8.16 -4.13 -12.29
CA ASP A 481 -8.85 -4.11 -11.03
C ASP A 481 -7.87 -4.40 -9.87
N PRO A 482 -7.61 -3.41 -9.01
CA PRO A 482 -6.75 -3.61 -7.85
C PRO A 482 -7.37 -4.49 -6.76
N GLU A 483 -8.69 -4.72 -6.73
CA GLU A 483 -9.37 -5.56 -5.73
C GLU A 483 -10.38 -6.53 -6.38
N VAL A 484 -9.89 -7.60 -7.04
CA VAL A 484 -10.78 -8.65 -7.57
C VAL A 484 -11.37 -9.47 -6.42
N THR A 485 -12.64 -9.25 -6.10
CA THR A 485 -13.30 -9.89 -4.96
C THR A 485 -14.22 -11.06 -5.37
N ASP A 486 -14.87 -11.73 -4.41
CA ASP A 486 -16.01 -12.56 -4.76
C ASP A 486 -17.11 -11.63 -5.31
N PRO A 487 -17.75 -11.97 -6.46
CA PRO A 487 -18.70 -11.06 -7.10
C PRO A 487 -19.76 -10.57 -6.13
N ILE A 488 -19.88 -9.25 -6.04
CA ILE A 488 -20.81 -8.57 -5.15
C ILE A 488 -22.23 -8.81 -5.68
N LEU A 489 -22.87 -9.89 -5.22
CA LEU A 489 -24.22 -10.28 -5.65
C LEU A 489 -25.26 -9.22 -5.27
N TYR A 490 -24.98 -8.43 -4.24
CA TYR A 490 -25.88 -7.44 -3.68
C TYR A 490 -25.13 -6.18 -3.29
N THR A 491 -25.65 -5.00 -3.62
CA THR A 491 -25.14 -3.72 -3.12
C THR A 491 -26.27 -2.94 -2.44
N ALA A 492 -25.93 -1.98 -1.58
CA ALA A 492 -26.90 -1.08 -0.98
C ALA A 492 -26.32 0.32 -0.81
N ARG A 493 -27.17 1.35 -0.92
CA ARG A 493 -26.81 2.76 -0.72
C ARG A 493 -28.00 3.57 -0.24
N ASN A 494 -27.74 4.75 0.32
CA ASN A 494 -28.80 5.74 0.50
C ASN A 494 -29.36 6.21 -0.84
N GLY A 495 -30.60 6.69 -0.82
CA GLY A 495 -31.23 7.32 -1.97
C GLY A 495 -30.46 8.57 -2.39
N LYS A 496 -30.54 8.89 -3.68
CA LYS A 496 -29.96 10.11 -4.23
C LYS A 496 -30.98 10.93 -5.00
N SER A 497 -31.04 12.22 -4.71
CA SER A 497 -31.89 13.18 -5.43
C SER A 497 -31.64 13.21 -6.95
N GLU A 498 -30.41 12.94 -7.41
CA GLU A 498 -30.05 12.85 -8.83
C GLU A 498 -30.83 11.75 -9.60
N PHE A 499 -31.36 10.77 -8.88
CA PHE A 499 -32.18 9.67 -9.42
C PHE A 499 -33.66 9.77 -9.05
N ASN A 500 -34.10 10.93 -8.54
CA ASN A 500 -35.46 11.14 -8.03
C ASN A 500 -35.83 10.16 -6.89
N GLU A 501 -34.85 9.81 -6.08
CA GLU A 501 -34.96 8.92 -4.92
C GLU A 501 -35.06 9.71 -3.61
N ASP A 502 -35.58 9.05 -2.58
CA ASP A 502 -35.68 9.61 -1.23
C ASP A 502 -34.36 9.37 -0.47
N GLU A 503 -33.62 10.44 -0.18
CA GLU A 503 -32.32 10.37 0.52
C GLU A 503 -32.43 9.78 1.94
N GLY A 504 -33.63 9.79 2.54
CA GLY A 504 -33.92 9.15 3.82
C GLY A 504 -34.12 7.63 3.76
N LYS A 505 -34.04 7.02 2.57
CA LYS A 505 -34.22 5.58 2.38
C LYS A 505 -32.93 4.87 1.98
N ILE A 506 -32.85 3.59 2.33
CA ILE A 506 -31.80 2.69 1.86
C ILE A 506 -32.36 1.87 0.69
N TYR A 507 -31.56 1.80 -0.35
CA TYR A 507 -31.82 1.07 -1.59
C TYR A 507 -30.89 -0.14 -1.67
N VAL A 508 -31.42 -1.30 -2.02
CA VAL A 508 -30.69 -2.57 -2.15
C VAL A 508 -30.86 -3.12 -3.57
N PHE A 509 -29.79 -3.63 -4.16
CA PHE A 509 -29.71 -3.98 -5.58
C PHE A 509 -29.06 -5.35 -5.78
N ARG A 510 -29.45 -6.06 -6.83
CA ARG A 510 -28.70 -7.22 -7.35
C ARG A 510 -27.75 -6.81 -8.46
N ASN A 511 -26.65 -7.52 -8.66
CA ASN A 511 -25.83 -7.34 -9.86
C ASN A 511 -26.33 -8.21 -11.03
N THR A 512 -25.84 -7.93 -12.24
CA THR A 512 -26.16 -8.63 -13.50
C THR A 512 -25.96 -10.15 -13.45
N ARG A 513 -25.12 -10.66 -12.54
CA ARG A 513 -24.86 -12.11 -12.37
C ARG A 513 -25.71 -12.76 -11.32
N ALA A 514 -26.12 -12.08 -10.25
CA ALA A 514 -27.21 -12.56 -9.40
C ALA A 514 -28.49 -12.73 -10.26
N ALA A 515 -28.74 -11.80 -11.18
CA ALA A 515 -29.78 -11.94 -12.21
C ALA A 515 -29.59 -13.20 -13.08
N LYS A 516 -28.41 -13.40 -13.69
CA LYS A 516 -28.13 -14.61 -14.51
C LYS A 516 -28.16 -15.93 -13.73
N LEU A 517 -27.69 -15.96 -12.49
CA LEU A 517 -27.66 -17.15 -11.63
C LEU A 517 -29.06 -17.51 -11.10
N THR A 518 -29.90 -16.51 -10.85
CA THR A 518 -31.28 -16.71 -10.37
C THR A 518 -32.31 -16.79 -11.50
N GLY A 519 -31.92 -16.47 -12.74
CA GLY A 519 -32.82 -16.37 -13.89
C GLY A 519 -33.70 -15.12 -13.88
N VAL A 520 -33.36 -14.12 -13.07
CA VAL A 520 -34.18 -12.92 -12.84
C VAL A 520 -33.57 -11.71 -13.53
N ASN A 521 -34.12 -11.29 -14.67
CA ASN A 521 -33.47 -10.34 -15.56
C ASN A 521 -33.92 -8.87 -15.38
N ASN A 522 -34.66 -8.54 -14.31
CA ASN A 522 -35.38 -7.26 -14.23
C ASN A 522 -35.05 -6.41 -12.98
N ASP A 523 -34.13 -6.84 -12.11
CA ASP A 523 -33.80 -6.09 -10.89
C ASP A 523 -32.30 -5.98 -10.59
N TYR A 524 -31.52 -5.78 -11.66
CA TYR A 524 -30.08 -5.55 -11.59
C TYR A 524 -29.66 -4.15 -12.04
N ILE A 525 -28.55 -3.65 -11.49
CA ILE A 525 -27.85 -2.47 -12.03
C ILE A 525 -26.84 -2.92 -13.09
N ASP A 526 -26.87 -2.31 -14.28
CA ASP A 526 -25.80 -2.38 -15.27
C ASP A 526 -24.88 -1.18 -15.17
N LYS A 527 -23.75 -1.34 -14.47
CA LYS A 527 -22.75 -0.28 -14.35
C LYS A 527 -21.98 -0.03 -15.65
N SER A 528 -21.95 -1.00 -16.58
CA SER A 528 -21.19 -0.87 -17.83
C SER A 528 -21.82 0.12 -18.81
N SER A 529 -23.12 0.38 -18.69
CA SER A 529 -23.87 1.26 -19.59
C SER A 529 -24.28 2.60 -18.99
N ASN A 530 -23.91 2.88 -17.72
CA ASN A 530 -24.31 4.10 -16.99
C ASN A 530 -25.83 4.37 -17.03
N LYS A 531 -26.62 3.31 -17.25
CA LYS A 531 -28.07 3.33 -17.30
C LYS A 531 -28.59 2.50 -16.16
N ASP A 532 -29.02 3.17 -15.11
CA ASP A 532 -29.85 2.56 -14.10
C ASP A 532 -31.17 2.17 -14.79
N ASN A 533 -31.42 0.87 -14.91
CA ASN A 533 -32.75 0.43 -15.30
C ASN A 533 -33.66 0.86 -14.15
N THR A 534 -34.45 1.90 -14.38
CA THR A 534 -35.25 2.63 -13.36
C THR A 534 -36.29 1.77 -12.64
N GLU A 535 -36.39 0.48 -12.99
CA GLU A 535 -37.28 -0.51 -12.38
C GLU A 535 -36.63 -1.25 -11.17
N ALA A 536 -35.32 -1.09 -10.92
CA ALA A 536 -34.55 -1.90 -9.95
C ALA A 536 -34.26 -1.23 -8.58
N LEU A 537 -34.99 -0.19 -8.19
CA LEU A 537 -34.77 0.53 -6.93
C LEU A 537 -35.74 0.09 -5.83
N ILE A 538 -35.31 -0.82 -4.95
CA ILE A 538 -36.08 -1.13 -3.74
C ILE A 538 -35.85 -0.01 -2.72
N ALA A 539 -36.67 1.04 -2.75
CA ALA A 539 -36.71 2.05 -1.69
C ALA A 539 -37.41 1.45 -0.46
N SER A 540 -36.70 1.09 0.61
CA SER A 540 -37.36 0.54 1.80
C SER A 540 -36.96 1.27 3.08
N SER A 541 -37.98 1.74 3.80
CA SER A 541 -37.90 2.14 5.21
C SER A 541 -38.88 1.28 5.98
N LEU A 542 -38.42 0.72 7.08
CA LEU A 542 -39.16 -0.16 7.97
C LEU A 542 -40.28 0.53 8.74
N THR A 543 -39.94 1.71 9.26
CA THR A 543 -40.71 2.57 10.16
C THR A 543 -40.10 4.00 10.11
N GLU A 544 -40.75 5.00 10.69
CA GLU A 544 -40.17 6.36 10.84
C GLU A 544 -38.79 6.34 11.53
N ASP A 545 -38.58 5.43 12.49
CA ASP A 545 -37.32 5.32 13.25
C ASP A 545 -36.10 4.92 12.39
N THR A 546 -36.35 4.39 11.20
CA THR A 546 -35.30 3.96 10.26
C THR A 546 -35.10 4.94 9.09
N LYS A 547 -35.93 5.99 9.02
CA LYS A 547 -36.03 6.96 7.91
C LYS A 547 -34.84 7.92 7.78
N ASN A 548 -33.77 7.74 8.56
CA ASN A 548 -32.57 8.59 8.52
C ASN A 548 -31.30 7.77 8.83
N LEU A 549 -31.33 6.46 8.57
CA LEU A 549 -30.15 5.62 8.73
C LEU A 549 -29.22 5.82 7.53
N SER A 550 -27.93 6.05 7.81
CA SER A 550 -26.89 6.02 6.81
C SER A 550 -26.46 4.58 6.58
N PHE A 551 -26.47 4.13 5.33
CA PHE A 551 -25.89 2.85 4.96
C PHE A 551 -24.42 2.79 5.40
N SER A 552 -24.05 1.70 6.06
CA SER A 552 -22.67 1.47 6.53
C SER A 552 -22.00 0.37 5.71
N LYS A 553 -22.62 -0.82 5.64
CA LYS A 553 -22.05 -2.01 4.98
C LYS A 553 -23.15 -3.01 4.66
N LEU A 554 -22.94 -3.85 3.65
CA LEU A 554 -23.77 -5.04 3.40
C LEU A 554 -22.93 -6.27 3.72
N VAL A 555 -23.45 -7.21 4.51
CA VAL A 555 -22.78 -8.46 4.85
C VAL A 555 -23.63 -9.65 4.44
N ILE A 556 -22.99 -10.76 4.07
CA ILE A 556 -23.66 -12.02 3.75
C ILE A 556 -23.49 -12.96 4.94
N ALA A 557 -24.60 -13.49 5.45
CA ALA A 557 -24.58 -14.47 6.53
C ALA A 557 -23.77 -15.71 6.11
N LYS A 558 -22.69 -16.02 6.82
CA LYS A 558 -21.83 -17.18 6.51
C LYS A 558 -22.35 -18.48 7.11
N GLU A 559 -23.18 -18.36 8.14
CA GLU A 559 -23.79 -19.45 8.91
C GLU A 559 -25.26 -19.12 9.17
N ASP A 560 -26.04 -20.11 9.55
CA ASP A 560 -27.43 -19.91 9.96
C ASP A 560 -27.48 -19.24 11.35
N ASP A 561 -28.22 -18.14 11.48
CA ASP A 561 -28.55 -17.48 12.75
C ASP A 561 -30.05 -17.63 13.00
N LYS A 562 -30.39 -18.69 13.74
CA LYS A 562 -31.78 -19.05 14.05
C LYS A 562 -32.47 -18.03 14.94
N ASP A 563 -31.72 -17.31 15.79
CA ASP A 563 -32.29 -16.34 16.74
C ASP A 563 -32.84 -15.11 16.00
N ASN A 564 -32.24 -14.78 14.86
CA ASN A 564 -32.66 -13.68 13.99
C ASN A 564 -33.39 -14.13 12.72
N ASN A 565 -33.67 -15.44 12.57
CA ASN A 565 -34.26 -16.04 11.37
C ASN A 565 -33.47 -15.75 10.07
N ILE A 566 -32.14 -15.84 10.15
CA ILE A 566 -31.23 -15.56 9.05
C ILE A 566 -30.62 -16.89 8.57
N SER A 567 -30.93 -17.29 7.36
CA SER A 567 -30.29 -18.42 6.70
C SER A 567 -28.91 -18.05 6.16
N LYS A 568 -28.00 -19.03 6.08
CA LYS A 568 -26.73 -18.90 5.36
C LYS A 568 -26.96 -18.38 3.95
N GLY A 569 -26.20 -17.36 3.56
CA GLY A 569 -26.28 -16.67 2.27
C GLY A 569 -27.24 -15.47 2.25
N MET A 570 -27.98 -15.21 3.33
CA MET A 570 -28.89 -14.06 3.41
C MET A 570 -28.10 -12.74 3.53
N PRO A 571 -28.41 -11.72 2.71
CA PRO A 571 -27.80 -10.41 2.85
C PRO A 571 -28.37 -9.69 4.07
N ILE A 572 -27.52 -8.99 4.82
CA ILE A 572 -27.87 -8.18 5.99
C ILE A 572 -27.28 -6.78 5.77
N VAL A 573 -28.10 -5.75 5.90
CA VAL A 573 -27.70 -4.35 5.80
C VAL A 573 -27.29 -3.86 7.19
N LEU A 574 -26.07 -3.37 7.31
CA LEU A 574 -25.62 -2.60 8.47
C LEU A 574 -25.76 -1.11 8.17
N ALA A 575 -26.36 -0.38 9.10
CA ALA A 575 -26.58 1.05 8.98
C ALA A 575 -26.31 1.74 10.31
N LYS A 576 -26.01 3.03 10.25
CA LYS A 576 -25.77 3.87 11.44
C LYS A 576 -26.79 5.00 11.50
N ASP A 577 -27.20 5.36 12.72
CA ASP A 577 -27.92 6.62 12.91
C ASP A 577 -26.96 7.82 13.04
N ILE A 578 -27.53 9.01 13.17
CA ILE A 578 -26.80 10.27 13.32
C ILE A 578 -25.89 10.32 14.56
N ASN A 579 -26.06 9.40 15.51
CA ASN A 579 -25.23 9.27 16.71
C ASN A 579 -24.23 8.11 16.59
N GLU A 580 -23.97 7.62 15.38
CA GLU A 580 -23.08 6.49 15.06
C GLU A 580 -23.54 5.14 15.68
N LYS A 581 -24.78 5.03 16.14
CA LYS A 581 -25.29 3.77 16.70
C LYS A 581 -25.56 2.79 15.56
N CYS A 582 -25.04 1.58 15.69
CA CYS A 582 -25.14 0.52 14.69
C CYS A 582 -26.51 -0.19 14.74
N TYR A 583 -27.08 -0.44 13.56
CA TYR A 583 -28.30 -1.20 13.35
C TYR A 583 -28.04 -2.28 12.30
N ALA A 584 -28.56 -3.47 12.53
CA ALA A 584 -28.60 -4.52 11.53
C ALA A 584 -30.03 -4.71 11.03
N LEU A 585 -30.16 -4.78 9.72
CA LEU A 585 -31.44 -4.85 9.02
C LEU A 585 -31.39 -6.08 8.09
N GLY A 586 -32.33 -7.01 8.28
CA GLY A 586 -32.52 -8.16 7.37
C GLY A 586 -33.54 -7.84 6.28
N PRO A 587 -33.54 -8.55 5.14
CA PRO A 587 -34.56 -8.40 4.09
C PRO A 587 -35.81 -9.24 4.39
N GLU A 588 -36.98 -8.72 4.03
CA GLU A 588 -38.26 -9.47 4.01
C GLU A 588 -38.54 -9.99 2.58
N ASP A 589 -39.09 -11.22 2.47
CA ASP A 589 -39.53 -11.90 1.23
C ASP A 589 -38.47 -12.22 0.13
N TYR A 590 -37.19 -12.17 0.49
CA TYR A 590 -36.02 -12.70 -0.26
C TYR A 590 -36.01 -12.50 -1.78
N LEU A 591 -35.89 -11.24 -2.21
CA LEU A 591 -35.24 -10.85 -3.49
C LEU A 591 -35.78 -11.52 -4.77
N SER A 592 -36.93 -12.21 -4.76
CA SER A 592 -37.53 -12.86 -5.93
C SER A 592 -38.09 -11.84 -6.94
N PRO A 593 -38.14 -12.13 -8.25
CA PRO A 593 -38.44 -11.17 -9.32
C PRO A 593 -39.56 -10.20 -8.97
N ALA A 594 -39.29 -8.90 -9.09
CA ALA A 594 -40.29 -7.88 -8.83
C ALA A 594 -41.31 -7.94 -9.97
N LEU A 595 -42.57 -8.13 -9.64
CA LEU A 595 -43.65 -7.70 -10.52
C LEU A 595 -43.58 -6.17 -10.65
N ARG A 596 -43.98 -5.62 -11.80
CA ARG A 596 -43.91 -4.16 -12.04
C ARG A 596 -44.74 -3.38 -11.00
N PRO A 597 -44.29 -2.20 -10.52
CA PRO A 597 -45.14 -1.31 -9.73
C PRO A 597 -46.47 -1.05 -10.45
N GLY A 598 -47.58 -1.31 -9.76
CA GLY A 598 -48.94 -1.19 -10.33
C GLY A 598 -49.51 -2.47 -10.97
N SER A 599 -48.76 -3.58 -11.00
CA SER A 599 -49.31 -4.88 -11.36
C SER A 599 -50.10 -5.53 -10.21
N ASN A 600 -51.16 -6.27 -10.55
CA ASN A 600 -51.93 -7.03 -9.56
C ASN A 600 -51.02 -8.03 -8.84
N GLY A 601 -50.90 -7.90 -7.52
CA GLY A 601 -50.01 -8.73 -6.69
C GLY A 601 -48.66 -8.11 -6.36
N TYR A 602 -48.36 -6.88 -6.81
CA TYR A 602 -47.19 -6.13 -6.36
C TYR A 602 -47.26 -5.86 -4.86
N LYS A 603 -46.29 -6.41 -4.11
CA LYS A 603 -46.02 -6.04 -2.72
C LYS A 603 -44.68 -5.30 -2.65
N PRO A 604 -44.62 -4.15 -1.96
CA PRO A 604 -43.35 -3.49 -1.66
C PRO A 604 -42.45 -4.45 -0.85
N ARG A 605 -41.20 -4.63 -1.30
CA ARG A 605 -40.20 -5.42 -0.56
C ARG A 605 -39.70 -4.59 0.63
N GLY A 606 -39.53 -5.21 1.79
CA GLY A 606 -39.15 -4.55 3.04
C GLY A 606 -37.78 -4.96 3.57
N LEU A 607 -37.21 -4.13 4.44
CA LEU A 607 -36.21 -4.57 5.42
C LEU A 607 -36.95 -4.88 6.73
N ILE A 608 -36.31 -5.58 7.69
CA ILE A 608 -36.72 -5.72 9.10
C ILE A 608 -35.55 -5.39 10.02
N LYS A 609 -35.82 -4.66 11.11
CA LYS A 609 -34.79 -4.36 12.11
C LYS A 609 -34.53 -5.61 12.93
N LEU A 610 -33.27 -6.05 12.99
CA LEU A 610 -32.87 -7.17 13.83
C LEU A 610 -32.75 -6.73 15.29
N ASN A 611 -33.20 -7.58 16.20
CA ASN A 611 -33.17 -7.29 17.64
C ASN A 611 -31.76 -7.37 18.24
N ARG A 612 -30.87 -8.16 17.62
CA ARG A 612 -29.45 -8.29 17.98
C ARG A 612 -28.62 -8.38 16.72
N LEU A 613 -27.37 -7.92 16.81
CA LEU A 613 -26.40 -8.11 15.74
C LEU A 613 -26.07 -9.61 15.58
N PRO A 614 -25.99 -10.13 14.35
CA PRO A 614 -25.53 -11.49 14.09
C PRO A 614 -24.11 -11.70 14.61
N LYS A 615 -23.81 -12.94 15.00
CA LYS A 615 -22.52 -13.31 15.60
C LYS A 615 -21.35 -13.03 14.63
N GLY A 616 -20.31 -12.35 15.12
CA GLY A 616 -19.13 -12.02 14.32
C GLY A 616 -19.33 -10.90 13.30
N VAL A 617 -20.40 -10.11 13.45
CA VAL A 617 -20.68 -8.94 12.62
C VAL A 617 -20.70 -7.70 13.52
N SER A 618 -19.92 -6.69 13.17
CA SER A 618 -20.02 -5.36 13.77
C SER A 618 -20.04 -4.30 12.66
N CYS A 619 -20.42 -3.07 13.00
CA CYS A 619 -20.33 -1.96 12.03
C CYS A 619 -18.88 -1.58 11.67
N GLU A 620 -17.87 -2.15 12.35
CA GLU A 620 -16.46 -1.74 12.25
C GLU A 620 -15.52 -2.89 11.80
N GLU A 621 -15.97 -4.14 11.89
CA GLU A 621 -15.33 -5.37 11.38
C GLU A 621 -15.89 -5.75 10.00
#